data_AF-A0A2E3ULI2-F1
#
_entry.id   AF-A0A2E3ULI2-F1
#
_cell.length_a   1.000
_cell.length_b   1.000
_cell.length_c   1.000
_cell.angle_alpha   90.00
_cell.angle_beta   90.00
_cell.angle_gamma   90.00
#
_symmetry.space_group_name_H-M   'P 1'
#
loop_
_entity.id
_entity.type
_entity.pdbx_description
1 polymer ?
#
loop_
_entity_poly.entity_id
_entity_poly.type
_entity_poly.pdbx_seq_one_letter_code
_entity_poly.pdbx_strand_id
1 'polypeptide(L)' 'SANPMAPTHRVLGRSPRGKLVECGGIWKKQNKETGADYYTLTIRDHGFNANLGKAANQDDLSLQAIIPWGPKDAA' A
#
# COMPACT_ATOMS: atom_id res chain seq x y z
N SER A 1 14.79 7.02 5.97
CA SER A 1 15.86 6.05 5.70
C SER A 1 16.51 6.42 4.39
N ALA A 2 17.83 6.27 4.24
CA ALA A 2 18.51 6.42 2.96
C ALA A 2 18.40 5.17 2.07
N ASN A 3 17.77 4.09 2.56
CA ASN A 3 17.56 2.88 1.77
C ASN A 3 16.43 3.11 0.74
N PRO A 4 16.71 3.05 -0.58
CA PRO A 4 15.69 3.22 -1.61
C PRO A 4 14.64 2.10 -1.65
N MET A 5 14.92 0.95 -1.02
CA MET A 5 13.98 -0.16 -0.90
C MET A 5 13.09 -0.11 0.36
N ALA A 6 13.31 0.89 1.23
CA ALA A 6 12.48 1.06 2.41
C ALA A 6 11.05 1.50 2.03
N PRO A 7 10.03 1.16 2.84
CA PRO A 7 8.72 1.75 2.67
C PRO A 7 8.79 3.27 2.81
N THR A 8 8.04 3.98 1.99
CA THR A 8 7.90 5.44 2.08
C THR A 8 7.01 5.85 3.23
N HIS A 9 6.03 5.00 3.60
CA HIS A 9 5.14 5.22 4.73
C HIS A 9 4.99 3.93 5.54
N ARG A 10 4.86 4.08 6.86
CA ARG A 10 4.51 2.98 7.76
C ARG A 10 3.01 2.91 7.91
N VAL A 11 2.48 1.69 7.96
CA VAL A 11 1.07 1.46 8.28
C VAL A 11 0.99 0.98 9.71
N LEU A 12 0.22 1.72 10.51
CA LEU A 12 0.10 1.48 11.95
C LEU A 12 -1.34 1.07 12.26
N GLY A 13 -1.49 -0.02 13.00
CA GLY A 13 -2.73 -0.40 13.66
C GLY A 13 -2.73 0.03 15.12
N ARG A 14 -3.92 0.08 15.74
CA ARG A 14 -4.04 0.20 17.20
C ARG A 14 -4.21 -1.18 17.81
N SER A 15 -3.40 -1.52 18.81
CA SER A 15 -3.58 -2.71 19.61
C SER A 15 -4.82 -2.59 20.52
N PRO A 16 -5.31 -3.69 21.13
CA PRO A 16 -6.41 -3.63 22.09
C PRO A 16 -6.16 -2.69 23.28
N ARG A 17 -4.88 -2.43 23.62
CA ARG A 17 -4.48 -1.46 24.66
C ARG A 17 -4.26 -0.04 24.11
N GLY A 18 -4.65 0.24 22.88
CA GLY A 18 -4.55 1.55 22.23
C GLY A 18 -3.14 1.95 21.80
N LYS A 19 -2.16 1.04 21.79
CA LYS A 19 -0.79 1.33 21.35
C LYS A 19 -0.68 1.21 19.83
N LEU A 20 0.10 2.08 19.21
CA LEU A 20 0.41 1.96 17.78
C LEU A 20 1.36 0.80 17.56
N VAL A 21 1.02 -0.10 16.65
CA VAL A 21 1.82 -1.24 16.23
C VAL A 21 1.96 -1.18 14.71
N GLU A 22 3.18 -1.32 14.22
CA GLU A 22 3.43 -1.39 12.77
C GLU A 22 2.93 -2.73 12.24
N CYS A 23 1.97 -2.69 11.32
CA CYS A 23 1.36 -3.87 10.70
C CYS A 23 1.66 -3.97 9.20
N GLY A 24 2.33 -2.96 8.63
CA GLY A 24 2.55 -2.89 7.21
C GLY A 24 3.32 -1.66 6.75
N GLY A 25 3.40 -1.52 5.44
CA GLY A 25 4.06 -0.39 4.80
C GLY A 25 3.43 -0.03 3.47
N ILE A 26 3.77 1.17 3.00
CA ILE A 26 3.50 1.61 1.64
C ILE A 26 4.84 1.83 0.95
N TRP A 27 4.99 1.30 -0.26
CA TRP A 27 6.16 1.47 -1.11
C TRP A 27 5.81 2.28 -2.34
N LYS A 28 6.67 3.23 -2.69
CA LYS A 28 6.65 3.90 -3.99
C LYS A 28 7.44 3.05 -4.98
N LYS A 29 6.86 2.72 -6.12
CA LYS A 29 7.47 1.96 -7.21
C LYS A 29 7.28 2.71 -8.51
N GLN A 30 8.13 2.41 -9.50
CA GLN A 30 7.98 2.93 -10.84
C GLN A 30 7.54 1.80 -11.78
N ASN A 31 6.52 2.07 -12.59
CA ASN A 31 6.10 1.16 -13.64
C ASN A 31 7.18 1.15 -14.74
N LYS A 32 7.68 -0.03 -15.11
CA LYS A 32 8.79 -0.16 -16.06
C LYS A 32 8.44 0.24 -17.49
N GLU A 33 7.18 0.14 -17.88
CA GLU A 33 6.71 0.41 -19.24
C GLU A 33 6.35 1.88 -19.42
N THR A 34 5.63 2.46 -18.45
CA THR A 34 5.14 3.84 -18.54
C THR A 34 6.05 4.86 -17.86
N GLY A 35 6.98 4.42 -17.01
CA GLY A 35 7.79 5.29 -16.16
C GLY A 35 7.00 5.98 -15.05
N ALA A 36 5.70 5.72 -14.92
CA ALA A 36 4.84 6.34 -13.93
C ALA A 36 5.10 5.78 -12.53
N ASP A 37 5.13 6.67 -11.54
CA ASP A 37 5.18 6.29 -10.14
C ASP A 37 3.82 5.76 -9.69
N TYR A 38 3.83 4.70 -8.87
CA TYR A 38 2.65 4.14 -8.22
C TYR A 38 3.00 3.68 -6.81
N TYR A 39 1.97 3.48 -5.98
CA TYR A 39 2.15 3.00 -4.62
C TYR A 39 1.59 1.59 -4.46
N THR A 40 2.25 0.82 -3.61
CA THR A 40 1.81 -0.52 -3.19
C THR A 40 1.71 -0.58 -1.67
N LEU A 41 0.71 -1.28 -1.18
CA LEU A 41 0.42 -1.48 0.24
C LEU A 41 0.57 -2.97 0.57
N THR A 42 1.22 -3.25 1.70
CA THR A 42 1.22 -4.59 2.31
C THR A 42 0.82 -4.47 3.77
N ILE A 43 -0.17 -5.25 4.21
CA ILE A 43 -0.47 -5.50 5.63
C ILE A 43 -0.01 -6.92 5.94
N ARG A 44 1.13 -7.04 6.62
CA ARG A 44 1.84 -8.31 6.82
C ARG A 44 0.97 -9.32 7.56
N ASP A 45 0.36 -8.91 8.65
CA ASP A 45 -0.36 -9.78 9.58
C ASP A 45 -1.66 -10.35 8.98
N HIS A 46 -2.14 -9.77 7.88
CA HIS A 46 -3.33 -10.19 7.16
C HIS A 46 -3.03 -10.79 5.78
N GLY A 47 -1.75 -10.92 5.41
CA GLY A 47 -1.36 -11.39 4.08
C GLY A 47 -1.91 -10.53 2.93
N PHE A 48 -2.33 -9.29 3.22
CA PHE A 48 -3.07 -8.43 2.31
C PHE A 48 -2.12 -7.53 1.51
N ASN A 49 -2.29 -7.52 0.20
CA ASN A 49 -1.54 -6.67 -0.72
C ASN A 49 -2.50 -5.89 -1.61
N ALA A 50 -2.14 -4.66 -1.94
CA ALA A 50 -2.93 -3.81 -2.81
C ALA A 50 -2.05 -2.83 -3.60
N ASN A 51 -2.55 -2.39 -4.74
CA ASN A 51 -2.09 -1.16 -5.38
C ASN A 51 -2.90 0.01 -4.82
N LEU A 52 -2.28 1.18 -4.72
CA LEU A 52 -2.98 2.42 -4.45
C LEU A 52 -3.10 3.21 -5.75
N GLY A 53 -4.31 3.61 -6.11
CA GLY A 53 -4.57 4.26 -7.39
C GLY A 53 -5.89 5.01 -7.43
N LYS A 54 -6.24 5.50 -8.60
CA LYS A 54 -7.50 6.22 -8.82
C LYS A 54 -8.67 5.22 -8.92
N ALA A 55 -9.70 5.40 -8.10
CA ALA A 55 -10.97 4.68 -8.26
C ALA A 55 -11.77 5.22 -9.45
N ALA A 56 -12.67 4.39 -10.00
CA ALA A 56 -13.64 4.83 -10.98
C ALA A 56 -14.49 5.98 -10.39
N ASN A 57 -14.69 7.05 -11.17
CA ASN A 57 -15.44 8.25 -10.78
C ASN A 57 -14.84 9.05 -9.60
N GLN A 58 -13.57 8.83 -9.25
CA GLN A 58 -12.88 9.66 -8.26
C GLN A 58 -12.51 11.03 -8.86
N ASP A 59 -12.99 12.09 -8.22
CA ASP A 59 -12.80 13.50 -8.58
C ASP A 59 -11.58 14.12 -7.88
N ASP A 60 -11.36 13.78 -6.62
CA ASP A 60 -10.22 14.25 -5.83
C ASP A 60 -8.94 13.47 -6.17
N LEU A 61 -7.98 14.15 -6.81
CA LEU A 61 -6.69 13.58 -7.21
C LEU A 61 -5.73 13.35 -6.04
N SER A 62 -6.01 13.90 -4.85
CA SER A 62 -5.19 13.70 -3.65
C SER A 62 -5.49 12.38 -2.94
N LEU A 63 -6.65 11.77 -3.23
CA LEU A 63 -7.05 10.50 -2.66
C LEU A 63 -6.48 9.32 -3.45
N GLN A 64 -6.25 8.22 -2.76
CA GLN A 64 -5.80 6.98 -3.37
C GLN A 64 -6.72 5.86 -2.88
N ALA A 65 -7.41 5.21 -3.79
CA ALA A 65 -8.20 4.03 -3.51
C ALA A 65 -7.28 2.83 -3.25
N ILE A 66 -7.68 1.96 -2.33
CA ILE A 66 -7.04 0.67 -2.09
C ILE A 66 -7.63 -0.33 -3.08
N ILE A 67 -6.80 -0.86 -3.97
CA ILE A 67 -7.18 -1.83 -5.00
C ILE A 67 -6.54 -3.17 -4.62
N PRO A 68 -7.27 -4.07 -3.93
CA PRO A 68 -6.72 -5.34 -3.46
C PRO A 68 -6.21 -6.18 -4.62
N TRP A 69 -5.10 -6.85 -4.41
CA TRP A 69 -4.75 -7.96 -5.27
C TRP A 69 -5.78 -9.08 -5.05
N GLY A 70 -6.07 -9.86 -6.09
CA GLY A 70 -7.00 -10.98 -5.98
C GLY A 70 -6.58 -11.98 -4.88
N PRO A 71 -7.46 -12.94 -4.54
CA PRO A 71 -7.14 -13.97 -3.56
C PRO A 71 -5.78 -14.62 -3.90
N LYS A 72 -4.92 -14.80 -2.89
CA LYS A 72 -3.61 -15.45 -3.09
C LYS A 72 -3.73 -16.91 -3.53
N ASP A 73 -4.90 -17.54 -3.39
CA ASP A 73 -5.16 -18.95 -3.68
C ASP A 73 -5.57 -19.24 -5.14
N ALA A 74 -5.14 -18.42 -6.10
CA ALA A 74 -5.41 -18.64 -7.53
C ALA A 74 -4.12 -18.62 -8.37
N ALA A 75 -3.06 -19.28 -7.89
CA ALA A 75 -1.85 -19.59 -8.65
C ALA A 75 -1.33 -20.99 -8.30
#